data_AF-A0A7L3W857-F1
#
_entry.id   AF-A0A7L3W857-F1
#
_cell.length_a   1.000
_cell.length_b   1.000
_cell.length_c   1.000
_cell.angle_alpha   90.00
_cell.angle_beta   90.00
_cell.angle_gamma   90.00
#
_symmetry.space_group_name_H-M   'P 1'
#
loop_
_entity.id
_entity.type
_entity.pdbx_description
1 polymer ?
#
loop_
_entity_poly.entity_id
_entity_poly.type
_entity_poly.pdbx_seq_one_letter_code
_entity_poly.pdbx_strand_id
1 'polypeptide(L)'
;RGSVGMNLATKTAVTLVDSQVACIPTNMHGPLDHNLSALLLGTLSITKRGLFVLPGVIDADFTGCIQILVWTPNLPVYIAEGTKIGQLVPFHAAVPTATNHGRAKEGFQSMGQLNIDLVLEINKAKPVAKITFTTPEQEECTLNMLIDTDADVTIIS
;
A
#
# COMPACT_ATOMS: atom_id res chain seq x y z
N ARG A 1 -3.45 -33.02 -4.90
CA ARG A 1 -2.50 -31.90 -4.67
C ARG A 1 -3.25 -30.62 -5.07
N GLY A 2 -3.43 -29.68 -4.15
CA GLY A 2 -4.34 -28.53 -4.35
C GLY A 2 -3.96 -27.33 -3.50
N SER A 3 -2.67 -26.99 -3.46
CA SER A 3 -2.23 -25.72 -2.89
C SER A 3 -2.47 -24.64 -3.93
N VAL A 4 -3.31 -23.66 -3.60
CA VAL A 4 -3.59 -22.51 -4.46
C VAL A 4 -2.43 -21.52 -4.48
N GLY A 5 -1.60 -21.51 -3.43
CA GLY A 5 -0.50 -20.55 -3.29
C GLY A 5 0.90 -21.17 -3.28
N MET A 6 1.89 -20.37 -3.67
CA MET A 6 3.33 -20.63 -3.58
C MET A 6 3.93 -19.87 -2.40
N ASN A 7 4.57 -20.59 -1.46
CA ASN A 7 5.16 -19.96 -0.28
C ASN A 7 6.40 -19.10 -0.62
N LEU A 8 6.50 -17.93 -0.02
CA LEU A 8 7.63 -17.01 -0.16
C LEU A 8 8.53 -17.06 1.08
N ALA A 9 9.82 -17.30 0.83
CA ALA A 9 10.85 -17.33 1.85
C ALA A 9 11.63 -16.01 1.90
N THR A 10 12.00 -15.57 3.10
CA THR A 10 12.88 -14.42 3.30
C THR A 10 14.27 -14.68 2.70
N LYS A 11 14.87 -13.66 2.07
CA LYS A 11 16.22 -13.74 1.49
C LYS A 11 17.32 -13.56 2.53
N THR A 12 17.03 -12.87 3.63
CA THR A 12 17.97 -12.56 4.70
C THR A 12 17.24 -12.64 6.03
N ALA A 13 17.99 -12.85 7.11
CA ALA A 13 17.44 -12.70 8.45
C ALA A 13 17.09 -11.22 8.74
N VAL A 14 16.04 -10.99 9.51
CA VAL A 14 15.61 -9.64 9.92
C VAL A 14 15.19 -9.65 11.38
N THR A 15 15.41 -8.54 12.07
CA THR A 15 14.85 -8.29 13.40
C THR A 15 13.94 -7.07 13.34
N LEU A 16 12.66 -7.25 13.65
CA LEU A 16 11.70 -6.17 13.80
C LEU A 16 11.82 -5.61 15.22
N VAL A 17 12.18 -4.34 15.33
CA VAL A 17 12.46 -3.65 16.61
C VAL A 17 11.48 -2.53 16.93
N ASP A 18 10.71 -2.09 15.95
CA ASP A 18 9.66 -1.09 16.08
C ASP A 18 8.37 -1.54 15.39
N SER A 19 7.28 -0.81 15.61
CA SER A 19 5.96 -1.12 15.08
C SER A 19 5.76 -0.58 13.66
N GLN A 20 6.84 -0.18 12.96
CA GLN A 20 6.73 0.27 11.57
C GLN A 20 6.57 -0.94 10.64
N VAL A 21 6.03 -0.66 9.45
CA VAL A 21 5.97 -1.67 8.40
C VAL A 21 7.39 -1.91 7.88
N ALA A 22 7.84 -3.17 7.94
CA ALA A 22 9.12 -3.57 7.39
C ALA A 22 8.95 -4.18 6.00
N CYS A 23 9.86 -3.83 5.10
CA CYS A 23 9.95 -4.40 3.77
C CYS A 23 11.04 -5.47 3.75
N ILE A 24 10.64 -6.75 3.59
CA ILE A 24 11.57 -7.88 3.65
C ILE A 24 11.76 -8.47 2.25
N PRO A 25 12.99 -8.52 1.72
CA PRO A 25 13.24 -9.12 0.42
C PRO A 25 13.05 -10.63 0.46
N THR A 26 12.51 -11.18 -0.63
CA THR A 26 12.39 -12.64 -0.81
C THR A 26 13.49 -13.18 -1.71
N ASN A 27 13.64 -14.50 -1.71
CA ASN A 27 14.48 -15.19 -2.69
C ASN A 27 13.82 -15.30 -4.09
N MET A 28 12.67 -14.65 -4.30
CA MET A 28 11.94 -14.68 -5.56
C MET A 28 12.01 -13.34 -6.29
N HIS A 29 12.09 -13.45 -7.61
CA HIS A 29 12.04 -12.34 -8.53
C HIS A 29 10.91 -12.58 -9.51
N GLY A 30 10.26 -11.50 -9.95
CA GLY A 30 9.37 -11.59 -11.09
C GLY A 30 10.16 -11.55 -12.42
N PRO A 31 9.47 -11.74 -13.55
CA PRO A 31 8.04 -12.00 -13.66
C PRO A 31 7.67 -13.40 -13.20
N LEU A 32 6.39 -13.62 -12.88
CA LEU A 32 5.88 -14.96 -12.61
C LEU A 32 5.67 -15.69 -13.93
N ASP A 33 5.78 -17.01 -13.91
CA ASP A 33 5.55 -17.85 -15.09
C ASP A 33 4.14 -17.61 -15.68
N HIS A 34 4.03 -17.82 -16.98
CA HIS A 34 2.76 -17.76 -17.73
C HIS A 34 2.06 -16.39 -17.72
N ASN A 35 2.80 -15.29 -17.53
CA ASN A 35 2.26 -13.92 -17.53
C ASN A 35 1.12 -13.75 -16.50
N LEU A 36 1.30 -14.38 -15.33
CA LEU A 36 0.37 -14.32 -14.22
C LEU A 36 0.71 -13.13 -13.31
N SER A 37 -0.32 -12.41 -12.88
CA SER A 37 -0.22 -11.57 -11.70
C SER A 37 -0.36 -12.46 -10.45
N ALA A 38 0.01 -11.95 -9.28
CA ALA A 38 -0.25 -12.66 -8.04
C ALA A 38 -0.66 -11.76 -6.89
N LEU A 39 -1.48 -12.31 -6.01
CA LEU A 39 -1.81 -11.71 -4.73
C LEU A 39 -0.82 -12.24 -3.68
N LEU A 40 -0.03 -11.35 -3.11
CA LEU A 40 0.79 -11.61 -1.93
C LEU A 40 -0.11 -11.60 -0.69
N LEU A 41 -0.11 -12.71 0.05
CA LEU A 41 -0.86 -12.87 1.29
C LEU A 41 -0.01 -13.45 2.41
N GLY A 42 -0.38 -13.14 3.65
CA GLY A 42 0.11 -13.85 4.81
C GLY A 42 -0.41 -15.29 4.85
N THR A 43 0.38 -16.19 5.44
CA THR A 43 -0.12 -17.51 5.79
C THR A 43 -0.80 -17.47 7.16
N LEU A 44 -1.86 -18.26 7.34
CA LEU A 44 -2.59 -18.31 8.61
C LEU A 44 -1.68 -18.66 9.79
N SER A 45 -0.67 -19.52 9.58
CA SER A 45 0.32 -19.89 10.59
C SER A 45 1.15 -18.70 11.09
N ILE A 46 1.43 -17.74 10.22
CA ILE A 46 2.24 -16.57 10.51
C ILE A 46 1.38 -15.50 11.20
N THR A 47 0.16 -15.28 10.70
CA THR A 47 -0.82 -14.41 11.35
C THR A 47 -1.14 -14.85 12.77
N LYS A 48 -1.28 -16.16 13.03
CA LYS A 48 -1.48 -16.71 14.38
C LYS A 48 -0.32 -16.43 15.34
N ARG A 49 0.89 -16.19 14.83
CA ARG A 49 2.07 -15.82 15.63
C ARG A 49 2.16 -14.30 15.86
N GLY A 50 1.16 -13.54 15.41
CA GLY A 50 1.12 -12.08 15.55
C GLY A 50 1.99 -11.34 14.53
N LEU A 51 2.47 -12.02 13.49
CA LEU A 51 3.15 -11.38 12.36
C LEU A 51 2.16 -11.26 11.20
N PHE A 52 1.91 -10.04 10.76
CA PHE A 52 0.93 -9.73 9.72
C PHE A 52 1.67 -9.38 8.44
N VAL A 53 1.41 -10.12 7.37
CA VAL A 53 1.82 -9.74 6.02
C VAL A 53 0.71 -8.85 5.46
N LEU A 54 1.09 -7.67 5.00
CA LEU A 54 0.14 -6.77 4.33
C LEU A 54 -0.12 -7.30 2.91
N PRO A 55 -1.40 -7.39 2.49
CA PRO A 55 -1.72 -7.82 1.13
C PRO A 55 -1.08 -6.92 0.08
N GLY A 56 -0.65 -7.51 -1.04
CA GLY A 56 -0.10 -6.76 -2.17
C GLY A 56 -0.35 -7.46 -3.49
N VAL A 57 -0.38 -6.70 -4.59
CA VAL A 57 -0.49 -7.26 -5.94
C VAL A 57 0.89 -7.20 -6.59
N ILE A 58 1.29 -8.31 -7.21
CA ILE A 58 2.46 -8.42 -8.06
C ILE A 58 1.98 -8.46 -9.50
N ASP A 59 2.38 -7.47 -10.28
CA ASP A 59 2.05 -7.39 -11.69
C ASP A 59 2.80 -8.46 -12.50
N ALA A 60 2.19 -8.93 -13.59
CA ALA A 60 2.74 -9.99 -14.43
C ALA A 60 4.06 -9.60 -15.11
N ASP A 61 4.26 -8.30 -15.36
CA ASP A 61 5.47 -7.71 -15.94
C ASP A 61 6.47 -7.21 -14.89
N PHE A 62 6.21 -7.43 -13.61
CA PHE A 62 7.13 -7.06 -12.55
C PHE A 62 8.44 -7.84 -12.66
N THR A 63 9.58 -7.15 -12.79
CA THR A 63 10.91 -7.79 -12.97
C THR A 63 11.80 -7.71 -11.72
N GLY A 64 11.31 -7.08 -10.65
CA GLY A 64 12.09 -6.84 -9.45
C GLY A 64 12.11 -8.02 -8.47
N CYS A 65 12.85 -7.85 -7.38
CA CYS A 65 12.78 -8.76 -6.23
C CYS A 65 11.44 -8.58 -5.53
N ILE A 66 10.68 -9.66 -5.37
CA ILE A 66 9.41 -9.62 -4.66
C ILE A 66 9.70 -9.32 -3.19
N GLN A 67 9.06 -8.30 -2.64
CA GLN A 67 9.18 -7.90 -1.24
C GLN A 67 7.94 -8.32 -0.46
N ILE A 68 8.10 -8.63 0.82
CA ILE A 68 7.00 -8.87 1.75
C ILE A 68 6.94 -7.70 2.72
N LEU A 69 5.83 -6.98 2.69
CA LEU A 69 5.52 -5.97 3.70
C LEU A 69 4.97 -6.66 4.94
N VAL A 70 5.61 -6.46 6.08
CA VAL A 70 5.22 -7.07 7.34
C VAL A 70 5.06 -6.04 8.44
N TRP A 71 4.14 -6.32 9.35
CA TRP A 71 3.89 -5.56 10.55
C TRP A 71 3.59 -6.51 11.72
N THR A 72 3.96 -6.10 12.93
CA THR A 72 3.63 -6.87 14.14
C THR A 72 3.49 -5.94 15.35
N PRO A 73 2.49 -6.18 16.22
CA PRO A 73 2.42 -5.50 17.51
C PRO A 73 3.32 -6.16 18.58
N ASN A 74 3.89 -7.34 18.31
CA ASN A 74 4.57 -8.17 19.30
C ASN A 74 6.10 -8.09 19.16
N LEU A 75 6.70 -6.98 19.59
CA LEU A 75 8.13 -6.73 19.41
C LEU A 75 8.99 -7.16 20.61
N PRO A 76 10.29 -7.47 20.40
CA PRO A 76 10.96 -7.63 19.11
C PRO A 76 10.67 -9.00 18.46
N VAL A 77 10.73 -9.07 17.12
CA VAL A 77 10.57 -10.34 16.38
C VAL A 77 11.80 -10.61 15.53
N TYR A 78 12.44 -11.76 15.75
CA TYR A 78 13.47 -12.27 14.86
C TYR A 78 12.87 -13.21 13.80
N ILE A 79 13.20 -12.96 12.53
CA ILE A 79 12.81 -13.79 11.39
C ILE A 79 14.10 -14.30 10.76
N ALA A 80 14.33 -15.61 10.80
CA ALA A 80 15.48 -16.22 10.18
C ALA A 80 15.41 -16.13 8.65
N GLU A 81 16.57 -16.16 7.99
CA GLU A 81 16.66 -16.36 6.54
C GLU A 81 15.95 -17.66 6.12
N GLY A 82 15.30 -17.65 4.96
CA GLY A 82 14.58 -18.81 4.44
C GLY A 82 13.22 -19.06 5.10
N THR A 83 12.81 -18.24 6.07
CA THR A 83 11.52 -18.39 6.75
C THR A 83 10.38 -18.09 5.77
N LYS A 84 9.44 -19.01 5.64
CA LYS A 84 8.26 -18.86 4.79
C LYS A 84 7.19 -18.05 5.51
N ILE A 85 7.14 -16.74 5.25
CA ILE A 85 6.26 -15.82 5.97
C ILE A 85 5.02 -15.39 5.17
N GLY A 86 5.07 -15.50 3.84
CA GLY A 86 3.97 -15.16 2.95
C GLY A 86 3.75 -16.23 1.87
N GLN A 87 2.76 -15.99 1.02
CA GLN A 87 2.44 -16.80 -0.15
C GLN A 87 1.98 -15.93 -1.31
N LEU A 88 2.23 -16.37 -2.54
CA LEU A 88 1.66 -15.82 -3.75
C LEU A 88 0.49 -16.68 -4.20
N VAL A 89 -0.64 -16.06 -4.48
CA VAL A 89 -1.80 -16.66 -5.13
C VAL A 89 -1.88 -16.13 -6.56
N PRO A 90 -1.45 -16.91 -7.57
CA PRO A 90 -1.42 -16.45 -8.95
C PRO A 90 -2.83 -16.36 -9.55
N PHE A 91 -3.03 -15.37 -10.42
CA PHE A 91 -4.28 -15.17 -11.15
C PHE A 91 -4.04 -14.49 -12.51
N HIS A 92 -4.97 -14.66 -13.44
CA HIS A 92 -4.99 -13.88 -14.68
C HIS A 92 -5.68 -12.54 -14.41
N ALA A 93 -4.96 -11.43 -14.65
CA ALA A 93 -5.56 -10.12 -14.58
C ALA A 93 -6.65 -9.99 -15.67
N ALA A 94 -7.84 -9.53 -15.27
CA ALA A 94 -8.96 -9.28 -16.19
C ALA A 94 -8.99 -7.84 -16.71
N VAL A 95 -8.02 -7.02 -16.30
CA VAL A 95 -7.90 -5.61 -16.71
C VAL A 95 -6.87 -5.52 -17.84
N PRO A 96 -7.17 -4.81 -18.95
CA PRO A 96 -6.21 -4.60 -20.03
C PRO A 96 -4.92 -3.95 -19.50
N THR A 97 -3.78 -4.41 -19.97
CA THR A 97 -2.48 -3.78 -19.68
C THR A 97 -2.53 -2.33 -20.15
N ALA A 98 -2.44 -1.36 -19.24
CA ALA A 98 -2.26 0.03 -19.60
C ALA A 98 -0.98 0.13 -20.43
N THR A 99 -1.07 0.71 -21.63
CA THR A 99 0.03 0.77 -22.59
C THR A 99 1.29 1.43 -22.00
N ASN A 100 2.37 0.64 -21.93
CA ASN A 100 3.79 1.01 -21.84
C ASN A 100 4.09 2.47 -21.45
N HIS A 101 3.99 2.78 -20.16
CA HIS A 101 4.94 3.72 -19.56
C HIS A 101 5.76 2.88 -18.60
N GLY A 102 7.02 2.62 -18.96
CA GLY A 102 7.91 1.72 -18.23
C GLY A 102 7.89 2.04 -16.74
N ARG A 103 7.17 1.22 -15.97
CA ARG A 103 7.17 1.34 -14.52
C ARG A 103 8.55 0.88 -14.07
N ALA A 104 9.23 1.77 -13.36
CA ALA A 104 10.62 1.61 -12.95
C ALA A 104 10.83 0.26 -12.24
N LYS A 105 12.07 -0.24 -12.26
CA LYS A 105 12.57 -1.46 -11.57
C LYS A 105 12.36 -1.46 -10.04
N GLU A 106 11.56 -0.55 -9.51
CA GLU A 106 11.33 -0.23 -8.11
C GLU A 106 9.94 -0.71 -7.67
N GLY A 107 9.77 -2.02 -7.56
CA GLY A 107 8.61 -2.57 -6.84
C GLY A 107 8.61 -2.14 -5.39
N PHE A 108 7.44 -1.91 -4.79
CA PHE A 108 7.16 -1.47 -3.41
C PHE A 108 7.94 -0.24 -2.87
N GLN A 109 9.08 0.13 -3.44
CA GLN A 109 9.93 1.27 -3.12
C GLN A 109 9.55 2.52 -3.94
N SER A 110 8.75 2.34 -5.01
CA SER A 110 8.08 3.45 -5.71
C SER A 110 6.84 3.97 -4.95
N MET A 111 6.57 3.53 -3.72
CA MET A 111 5.90 4.40 -2.77
C MET A 111 6.90 5.50 -2.38
N GLY A 112 7.15 6.43 -3.33
CA GLY A 112 7.58 7.77 -2.98
C GLY A 112 6.70 8.27 -1.84
N GLN A 113 7.27 9.12 -0.97
CA GLN A 113 6.59 9.76 0.15
C GLN A 113 5.08 9.67 0.02
N LEU A 114 4.44 8.98 0.97
CA LEU A 114 3.01 9.04 1.19
C LEU A 114 2.61 10.52 1.13
N ASN A 115 2.19 10.99 -0.04
CA ASN A 115 1.43 12.22 -0.16
C ASN A 115 0.04 11.82 0.30
N ILE A 116 -0.11 11.77 1.62
CA ILE A 116 -1.44 11.88 2.22
C ILE A 116 -1.84 13.33 1.95
N ASP A 117 -2.41 13.57 0.78
CA ASP A 117 -3.00 14.85 0.48
C ASP A 117 -4.24 14.99 1.37
N LEU A 118 -4.08 15.86 2.37
CA LEU A 118 -4.99 16.23 3.45
C LEU A 118 -5.02 15.31 4.69
N VAL A 119 -4.13 15.58 5.64
CA VAL A 119 -4.33 15.25 7.07
C VAL A 119 -4.91 16.49 7.75
N LEU A 120 -6.22 16.52 7.97
CA LEU A 120 -6.82 17.47 8.91
C LEU A 120 -6.91 16.79 10.27
N GLU A 121 -6.43 17.46 11.31
CA GLU A 121 -6.69 17.05 12.69
C GLU A 121 -8.21 17.12 12.91
N ILE A 122 -8.89 15.97 12.93
CA ILE A 122 -10.32 15.90 13.23
C ILE A 122 -10.45 16.07 14.74
N ASN A 123 -10.38 17.33 15.16
CA ASN A 123 -10.84 17.76 16.46
C ASN A 123 -12.38 17.53 16.43
N LYS A 124 -13.06 17.42 17.58
CA LYS A 124 -14.55 17.29 17.62
C LYS A 124 -15.33 18.42 16.93
N ALA A 125 -14.64 19.39 16.32
CA ALA A 125 -15.18 20.48 15.53
C ALA A 125 -15.31 20.10 14.05
N LYS A 126 -16.35 20.62 13.42
CA LYS A 126 -16.67 20.46 12.00
C LYS A 126 -15.51 20.98 11.12
N PRO A 127 -15.08 20.29 10.04
CA PRO A 127 -13.96 20.74 9.20
C PRO A 127 -14.38 21.94 8.35
N VAL A 128 -13.98 23.15 8.75
CA VAL A 128 -14.40 24.41 8.13
C VAL A 128 -13.18 25.20 7.65
N ALA A 129 -13.20 25.67 6.40
CA ALA A 129 -12.19 26.55 5.80
C ALA A 129 -12.71 27.99 5.71
N LYS A 130 -11.82 28.97 5.89
CA LYS A 130 -12.11 30.38 5.56
C LYS A 130 -11.78 30.63 4.11
N ILE A 131 -12.77 31.07 3.33
CA ILE A 131 -12.60 31.37 1.91
C ILE A 131 -12.96 32.83 1.70
N THR A 132 -12.04 33.56 1.11
CA THR A 132 -12.22 34.96 0.72
C THR A 132 -12.54 35.01 -0.75
N PHE A 133 -13.69 35.57 -1.10
CA PHE A 133 -14.06 35.86 -2.47
C PHE A 133 -13.84 37.34 -2.73
N THR A 134 -13.28 37.66 -3.89
CA THR A 134 -13.20 39.03 -4.39
C THR A 134 -14.26 39.20 -5.46
N THR A 135 -15.18 40.14 -5.28
CA THR A 135 -16.18 40.46 -6.29
C THR A 135 -15.51 41.17 -7.48
N PRO A 136 -16.15 41.21 -8.66
CA PRO A 136 -15.65 41.99 -9.80
C PRO A 136 -15.45 43.49 -9.49
N GLU A 137 -16.12 44.00 -8.45
CA GLU A 137 -16.00 45.37 -7.94
C GLU A 137 -14.86 45.53 -6.92
N GLN A 138 -13.98 44.53 -6.79
CA GLN A 138 -12.85 44.47 -5.85
C GLN A 138 -13.25 44.47 -4.36
N GLU A 139 -14.50 44.15 -4.03
CA GLU A 139 -14.89 43.95 -2.64
C GLU A 139 -14.56 42.53 -2.19
N GLU A 140 -13.93 42.40 -1.03
CA GLU A 140 -13.61 41.10 -0.44
C GLU A 140 -14.67 40.69 0.57
N CYS A 141 -15.24 39.49 0.41
CA CYS A 141 -16.09 38.86 1.40
C CYS A 141 -15.45 37.55 1.88
N THR A 142 -15.39 37.36 3.20
CA THR A 142 -14.81 36.16 3.80
C THR A 142 -15.90 35.31 4.42
N LEU A 143 -16.00 34.05 4.00
CA LEU A 143 -16.98 33.08 4.48
C LEU A 143 -16.29 31.87 5.12
N ASN A 144 -16.92 31.33 6.17
CA ASN A 144 -16.51 30.06 6.78
C ASN A 144 -17.30 28.94 6.10
N MET A 145 -16.65 28.12 5.28
CA MET A 145 -17.28 27.06 4.48
C MET A 145 -16.90 25.67 4.98
N LEU A 146 -17.87 24.74 4.97
CA LEU A 146 -17.62 23.34 5.28
C LEU A 146 -16.76 22.72 4.18
N ILE A 147 -15.73 21.96 4.57
CA ILE A 147 -14.96 21.15 3.63
C ILE A 147 -15.69 19.82 3.45
N ASP A 148 -16.34 19.65 2.31
CA ASP A 148 -16.94 18.39 1.87
C ASP A 148 -16.11 17.85 0.69
N THR A 149 -15.70 16.59 0.77
CA THR A 149 -14.78 15.97 -0.21
C THR A 149 -15.50 15.30 -1.37
N ASP A 150 -16.84 15.32 -1.42
CA ASP A 150 -17.60 14.48 -2.34
C ASP A 150 -18.77 15.19 -3.06
N ALA A 151 -18.65 16.50 -3.31
CA ALA A 151 -19.68 17.25 -4.05
C ALA A 151 -19.11 18.23 -5.10
N ASP A 152 -19.53 18.07 -6.36
CA ASP A 152 -19.30 19.01 -7.48
C ASP A 152 -20.13 20.30 -7.37
N VAL A 153 -20.84 20.53 -6.26
CA VAL A 153 -21.65 21.73 -6.04
C VAL A 153 -21.44 22.26 -4.62
N THR A 154 -20.88 23.47 -4.53
CA THR A 154 -20.75 24.22 -3.28
C THR A 154 -21.99 25.09 -3.07
N ILE A 155 -22.69 24.92 -1.94
CA ILE A 155 -23.80 25.79 -1.55
C ILE A 155 -23.25 26.95 -0.72
N ILE A 156 -23.43 28.17 -1.22
CA ILE A 156 -23.17 29.42 -0.48
C ILE A 156 -24.52 29.86 0.12
N SER A 157 -24.59 30.04 1.44
CA SER A 157 -25.76 30.61 2.14
C SER A 157 -25.60 32.08 2.40
#